data_AF-A0AAW5EKZ5-F1
#
_entry.id   AF-A0AAW5EKZ5-F1
#
_cell.length_a   1.000
_cell.length_b   1.000
_cell.length_c   1.000
_cell.angle_alpha   90.00
_cell.angle_beta   90.00
_cell.angle_gamma   90.00
#
_symmetry.space_group_name_H-M   'P 1'
#
loop_
_entity.id
_entity.type
_entity.pdbx_description
1 polymer ?
#
loop_
_entity_poly.entity_id
_entity_poly.type
_entity_poly.pdbx_seq_one_letter_code
_entity_poly.pdbx_strand_id
1 'polypeptide(L)'
;HVKELLKAIDEYKKENHFLIRVLSKDSKKGHHYIHLKTNLYFLDRFFELFKKYEVGISASIDLPLRFHEKYRVLKSGKSTLEKTLKMIELLSAYPYFKQISTTMTKEHLNVDEFIRDVYKLESLGFDMASDFYIMFTYQSANAQGDFQMP
;
A
#
# COMPACT_ATOMS: atom_id res chain seq x y z
N HIS A 1 20.83 2.98 4.53
CA HIS A 1 19.85 3.84 3.81
C HIS A 1 18.47 3.91 4.48
N VAL A 2 17.55 2.92 4.35
CA VAL A 2 16.15 3.07 4.88
C VAL A 2 16.11 3.43 6.37
N LYS A 3 16.88 2.72 7.22
CA LYS A 3 16.98 2.99 8.65
C LYS A 3 17.48 4.41 8.96
N GLU A 4 18.42 4.92 8.18
CA GLU A 4 18.98 6.27 8.36
C GLU A 4 17.97 7.33 7.96
N LEU A 5 17.23 7.13 6.85
CA LEU A 5 16.17 8.05 6.43
C LEU A 5 15.04 8.12 7.47
N LEU A 6 14.58 6.97 7.96
CA LEU A 6 13.55 6.93 9.00
C LEU A 6 14.03 7.60 10.29
N LYS A 7 15.29 7.38 10.66
CA LYS A 7 15.91 8.03 11.82
C LYS A 7 15.97 9.55 11.65
N ALA A 8 16.43 10.04 10.50
CA ALA A 8 16.55 11.48 10.24
C ALA A 8 15.18 12.18 10.26
N ILE A 9 14.15 11.55 9.68
CA ILE A 9 12.78 12.11 9.72
C ILE A 9 12.21 12.08 11.14
N ASP A 10 12.45 11.02 11.90
CA ASP A 10 12.03 10.91 13.30
C ASP A 10 12.73 11.95 14.20
N GLU A 11 14.02 12.19 14.00
CA GLU A 11 14.78 13.25 14.68
C GLU A 11 14.23 14.64 14.32
N TYR A 12 14.03 14.92 13.02
CA TYR A 12 13.43 16.17 12.57
C TYR A 12 12.04 16.40 13.19
N LYS A 13 11.19 15.36 13.25
CA LYS A 13 9.87 15.44 13.88
C LYS A 13 9.97 15.81 15.37
N LYS A 14 10.90 15.22 16.11
CA LYS A 14 11.09 15.48 17.55
C LYS A 14 11.54 16.92 17.79
N GLU A 15 12.49 17.41 16.99
CA GLU A 15 13.00 18.78 17.08
C GLU A 15 11.93 19.82 16.72
N ASN A 16 11.07 19.52 15.75
CA ASN A 16 10.10 20.47 15.18
C ASN A 16 8.65 20.23 15.63
N HIS A 17 8.44 19.38 16.65
CA HIS A 17 7.12 18.89 17.06
C HIS A 17 6.11 20.01 17.31
N PHE A 18 6.55 21.13 17.89
CA PHE A 18 5.68 22.28 18.16
C PHE A 18 5.13 22.93 16.87
N LEU A 19 5.99 23.22 15.89
CA LEU A 19 5.60 23.81 14.61
C LEU A 19 4.67 22.87 13.84
N ILE A 20 5.05 21.60 13.79
CA ILE A 20 4.29 20.49 13.21
C ILE A 20 2.87 20.43 13.79
N ARG A 21 2.73 20.50 15.11
CA ARG A 21 1.43 20.43 15.80
C ARG A 21 0.56 21.66 15.52
N VAL A 22 1.17 22.85 15.42
CA VAL A 22 0.45 24.08 15.09
C VAL A 22 -0.13 24.04 13.68
N LEU A 23 0.62 23.48 12.71
CA LEU A 23 0.18 23.36 11.31
C LEU A 23 -0.79 22.20 11.05
N SER A 24 -0.90 21.22 11.94
CA SER A 24 -1.69 19.98 11.74
C SER A 24 -3.08 19.98 12.38
N LYS A 25 -3.53 21.11 12.95
CA LYS A 25 -4.74 21.23 13.77
C LYS A 25 -6.04 20.68 13.18
N ASP A 26 -6.14 20.51 11.85
CA ASP A 26 -7.38 20.10 11.18
C ASP A 26 -7.34 18.71 10.51
N SER A 27 -6.23 17.98 10.56
CA SER A 27 -6.14 16.69 9.86
C SER A 27 -6.45 15.52 10.79
N LYS A 28 -7.67 14.98 10.73
CA LYS A 28 -7.98 13.64 11.28
C LYS A 28 -7.03 12.54 10.77
N LYS A 29 -6.34 12.79 9.64
CA LYS A 29 -5.30 11.93 9.03
C LYS A 29 -3.88 12.14 9.59
N GLY A 30 -3.69 13.06 10.54
CA GLY A 30 -2.38 13.63 10.91
C GLY A 30 -1.49 12.85 11.88
N HIS A 31 -1.72 11.55 12.11
CA HIS A 31 -0.93 10.81 13.11
C HIS A 31 0.33 10.15 12.53
N HIS A 32 0.38 9.85 11.23
CA HIS A 32 1.51 9.17 10.58
C HIS A 32 2.33 10.14 9.72
N TYR A 33 3.42 10.64 10.28
CA TYR A 33 4.33 11.58 9.60
C TYR A 33 5.11 10.93 8.45
N ILE A 34 5.34 9.63 8.54
CA ILE A 34 6.04 8.85 7.53
C ILE A 34 5.02 7.89 6.93
N HIS A 35 4.79 8.02 5.63
CA HIS A 35 3.89 7.14 4.90
C HIS A 35 4.65 6.44 3.77
N LEU A 36 4.51 5.12 3.70
CA LEU A 36 5.19 4.27 2.74
C LEU A 36 4.15 3.64 1.80
N LYS A 37 4.28 3.88 0.49
CA LYS A 37 3.66 3.03 -0.53
C LYS A 37 4.59 1.89 -0.90
N THR A 38 4.09 0.66 -0.90
CA THR A 38 4.92 -0.54 -1.11
C THR A 38 4.13 -1.65 -1.81
N ASN A 39 4.84 -2.53 -2.53
CA ASN A 39 4.29 -3.77 -3.06
C ASN A 39 4.23 -4.91 -2.01
N LEU A 40 4.58 -4.61 -0.75
CA LEU A 40 4.63 -5.51 0.41
C LEU A 40 5.64 -6.66 0.36
N TYR A 41 6.32 -6.91 -0.75
CA TYR A 41 7.07 -8.16 -0.96
C TYR A 41 8.11 -8.48 0.13
N PHE A 42 8.73 -7.44 0.72
CA PHE A 42 9.74 -7.56 1.78
C PHE A 42 9.27 -7.01 3.14
N LEU A 43 7.96 -6.95 3.40
CA LEU A 43 7.44 -6.43 4.67
C LEU A 43 8.04 -7.16 5.87
N ASP A 44 8.18 -8.48 5.80
CA ASP A 44 8.83 -9.31 6.83
C ASP A 44 10.20 -8.79 7.29
N ARG A 45 11.01 -8.28 6.36
CA ARG A 45 12.36 -7.75 6.66
C ARG A 45 12.32 -6.38 7.34
N PHE A 46 11.26 -5.61 7.12
CA PHE A 46 11.16 -4.23 7.60
C PHE A 46 10.09 -4.03 8.68
N PHE A 47 9.29 -5.04 9.01
CA PHE A 47 8.14 -4.94 9.89
C PHE A 47 8.47 -4.27 11.22
N GLU A 48 9.48 -4.78 11.94
CA GLU A 48 9.91 -4.21 13.23
C GLU A 48 10.52 -2.81 13.08
N LEU A 49 11.18 -2.52 11.94
CA LEU A 49 11.73 -1.20 11.68
C LEU A 49 10.62 -0.17 11.45
N PHE A 50 9.62 -0.51 10.64
CA PHE A 50 8.47 0.34 10.37
C PHE A 50 7.64 0.55 11.63
N LYS A 51 7.43 -0.51 12.41
CA LYS A 51 6.77 -0.45 13.72
C LYS A 51 7.51 0.47 14.68
N LYS A 52 8.84 0.42 14.74
CA LYS A 52 9.65 1.31 15.59
C LYS A 52 9.43 2.79 15.28
N TYR A 53 9.25 3.14 14.01
CA TYR A 53 9.10 4.53 13.56
C TYR A 53 7.65 4.90 13.22
N GLU A 54 6.68 4.08 13.62
CA GLU A 54 5.23 4.30 13.44
C GLU A 54 4.83 4.61 11.99
N VAL A 55 5.54 4.00 11.03
CA VAL A 55 5.36 4.27 9.60
C VAL A 55 3.96 3.82 9.18
N GLY A 56 3.17 4.71 8.56
CA GLY A 56 1.92 4.32 7.91
C GLY A 56 2.21 3.55 6.63
N ILE A 57 1.50 2.46 6.37
CA ILE A 57 1.75 1.57 5.23
C ILE A 57 0.55 1.55 4.28
N SER A 58 0.76 1.95 3.03
CA SER A 58 -0.19 1.75 1.94
C SER A 58 0.32 0.64 1.01
N ALA A 59 -0.31 -0.51 1.10
CA ALA A 59 0.00 -1.69 0.31
C ALA A 59 -0.63 -1.59 -1.07
N SER A 60 0.17 -1.75 -2.13
CA SER A 60 -0.33 -1.81 -3.50
C SER A 60 -0.58 -3.25 -3.89
N ILE A 61 -1.85 -3.63 -3.98
CA ILE A 61 -2.35 -4.97 -4.29
C ILE A 61 -3.37 -4.83 -5.43
N ASP A 62 -3.09 -5.46 -6.57
CA ASP A 62 -4.08 -5.46 -7.66
C ASP A 62 -5.22 -6.43 -7.34
N LEU A 63 -6.45 -5.95 -7.52
CA LEU A 63 -7.69 -6.70 -7.35
C LEU A 63 -8.47 -6.71 -8.66
N PRO A 64 -9.12 -7.82 -9.05
CA PRO A 64 -9.09 -9.12 -8.40
C PRO A 64 -7.68 -9.73 -8.36
N LEU A 65 -7.43 -10.61 -7.39
CA LEU A 65 -6.11 -11.18 -7.10
C LEU A 65 -5.50 -11.93 -8.29
N ARG A 66 -6.32 -12.39 -9.25
CA ARG A 66 -5.81 -12.94 -10.52
C ARG A 66 -4.99 -11.93 -11.33
N PHE A 67 -5.27 -10.62 -11.22
CA PHE A 67 -4.45 -9.59 -11.85
C PHE A 67 -3.12 -9.42 -11.15
N HIS A 68 -3.11 -9.47 -9.82
CA HIS A 68 -1.86 -9.53 -9.06
C HIS A 68 -1.05 -10.76 -9.48
N GLU A 69 -1.70 -11.91 -9.64
CA GLU A 69 -1.02 -13.14 -10.05
C GLU A 69 -0.37 -13.01 -11.43
N LYS A 70 -1.13 -12.47 -12.38
CA LYS A 70 -0.75 -12.34 -13.79
C LYS A 70 0.32 -11.28 -14.04
N TYR A 71 0.17 -10.11 -13.44
CA TYR A 71 0.97 -8.94 -13.80
C TYR A 71 2.14 -8.70 -12.84
N ARG A 72 1.98 -8.98 -11.53
CA ARG A 72 3.05 -8.77 -10.55
C ARG A 72 3.96 -9.98 -10.42
N VAL A 73 4.90 -10.05 -11.35
CA VAL A 73 5.88 -11.14 -11.45
C VAL A 73 7.29 -10.69 -11.08
N LEU A 74 8.10 -11.63 -10.63
CA LEU A 74 9.55 -11.46 -10.53
C LEU A 74 10.17 -11.34 -11.92
N LYS A 75 11.44 -10.92 -11.98
CA LYS A 75 12.22 -10.94 -13.24
C LYS A 75 12.27 -12.32 -13.90
N SER A 76 12.07 -13.39 -13.13
CA SER A 76 11.97 -14.77 -13.62
C SER A 76 10.60 -15.12 -14.21
N GLY A 77 9.64 -14.20 -14.24
CA GLY A 77 8.25 -14.44 -14.65
C GLY A 77 7.39 -15.12 -13.59
N LYS A 78 7.94 -15.47 -12.42
CA LYS A 78 7.17 -16.13 -11.35
C LYS A 78 6.29 -15.11 -10.62
N SER A 79 5.01 -15.44 -10.43
CA SER A 79 4.07 -14.61 -9.67
C SER A 79 4.55 -14.32 -8.25
N THR A 80 4.25 -13.13 -7.76
CA THR A 80 4.48 -12.72 -6.36
C THR A 80 3.28 -12.95 -5.45
N LEU A 81 2.12 -13.37 -5.97
CA LEU A 81 0.85 -13.45 -5.23
C LEU A 81 0.97 -14.24 -3.92
N GLU A 82 1.55 -15.44 -3.95
CA GLU A 82 1.68 -16.29 -2.76
C GLU A 82 2.45 -15.58 -1.63
N LYS A 83 3.55 -14.91 -1.98
CA LYS A 83 4.34 -14.14 -1.01
C LYS A 83 3.55 -12.93 -0.54
N THR A 84 2.88 -12.23 -1.45
CA THR A 84 2.07 -11.06 -1.11
C THR A 84 0.95 -11.39 -0.13
N LEU A 85 0.23 -12.50 -0.30
CA LEU A 85 -0.82 -12.92 0.63
C LEU A 85 -0.27 -13.14 2.05
N LYS A 86 0.88 -13.78 2.19
CA LYS A 86 1.58 -13.93 3.48
C LYS A 86 1.96 -12.57 4.08
N MET A 87 2.33 -11.59 3.25
CA MET A 87 2.66 -10.24 3.73
C MET A 87 1.41 -9.41 4.08
N ILE A 88 0.26 -9.66 3.43
CA ILE A 88 -1.04 -9.08 3.81
C ILE A 88 -1.45 -9.60 5.19
N GLU A 89 -1.32 -10.91 5.44
CA GLU A 89 -1.55 -11.50 6.76
C GLU A 89 -0.61 -10.93 7.82
N LEU A 90 0.68 -10.73 7.49
CA LEU A 90 1.60 -10.06 8.42
C LEU A 90 1.19 -8.59 8.66
N LEU A 91 0.76 -7.88 7.62
CA LEU A 91 0.33 -6.49 7.72
C LEU A 91 -0.94 -6.34 8.57
N SER A 92 -1.84 -7.32 8.61
CA SER A 92 -3.05 -7.21 9.44
C SER A 92 -2.72 -7.06 10.92
N ALA A 93 -1.63 -7.69 11.38
CA ALA A 93 -1.11 -7.56 12.74
C ALA A 93 -0.34 -6.25 13.00
N TYR A 94 -0.15 -5.40 11.99
CA TYR A 94 0.57 -4.12 12.15
C TYR A 94 -0.28 -3.13 12.96
N PRO A 95 0.28 -2.52 14.04
CA PRO A 95 -0.52 -1.75 15.00
C PRO A 95 -0.79 -0.30 14.57
N TYR A 96 -0.05 0.20 13.58
CA TYR A 96 -0.22 1.57 13.06
C TYR A 96 -1.03 1.58 11.77
N PHE A 97 -1.26 2.76 11.20
CA PHE A 97 -2.04 2.91 9.98
C PHE A 97 -1.57 1.98 8.87
N LYS A 98 -2.55 1.28 8.31
CA LYS A 98 -2.39 0.35 7.19
C LYS A 98 -3.59 0.52 6.27
N GLN A 99 -3.33 0.60 4.98
CA GLN A 99 -4.33 0.79 3.93
C GLN A 99 -3.97 -0.10 2.75
N ILE A 100 -4.98 -0.60 2.03
CA ILE A 100 -4.79 -1.24 0.74
C ILE A 100 -5.08 -0.23 -0.39
N SER A 101 -4.32 -0.33 -1.47
CA SER A 101 -4.57 0.38 -2.72
C SER A 101 -4.54 -0.59 -3.89
N THR A 102 -5.43 -0.37 -4.86
CA THR A 102 -5.48 -1.16 -6.10
C THR A 102 -5.40 -0.25 -7.31
N THR A 103 -4.92 -0.80 -8.43
CA THR A 103 -4.87 -0.12 -9.71
C THR A 103 -5.95 -0.70 -10.62
N MET A 104 -6.94 0.11 -10.98
CA MET A 104 -8.03 -0.27 -11.88
C MET A 104 -7.76 0.13 -13.33
N THR A 105 -8.25 -0.73 -14.23
CA THR A 105 -8.24 -0.57 -15.69
C THR A 105 -9.56 -1.06 -16.29
N LYS A 106 -9.71 -0.94 -17.62
CA LYS A 106 -10.87 -1.47 -18.36
C LYS A 106 -11.17 -2.95 -18.08
N GLU A 107 -10.15 -3.75 -17.72
CA GLU A 107 -10.35 -5.17 -17.42
C GLU A 107 -11.13 -5.41 -16.11
N HIS A 108 -11.33 -4.37 -15.29
CA HIS A 108 -12.04 -4.42 -14.01
C HIS A 108 -13.54 -4.14 -14.13
N LEU A 109 -14.07 -3.95 -15.35
CA LEU A 109 -15.52 -3.75 -15.55
C LEU A 109 -16.35 -5.01 -15.19
N ASN A 110 -15.71 -6.18 -15.07
CA ASN A 110 -16.30 -7.36 -14.44
C ASN A 110 -15.95 -7.36 -12.93
N VAL A 111 -16.94 -7.12 -12.08
CA VAL A 111 -16.75 -6.73 -10.68
C VAL A 111 -16.95 -7.85 -9.66
N ASP A 112 -17.54 -9.00 -10.02
CA ASP A 112 -17.91 -10.03 -9.03
C ASP A 112 -16.69 -10.54 -8.25
N GLU A 113 -15.61 -10.81 -8.98
CA GLU A 113 -14.35 -11.27 -8.39
C GLU A 113 -13.68 -10.17 -7.54
N PHE A 114 -13.76 -8.93 -8.00
CA PHE A 114 -13.23 -7.77 -7.29
C PHE A 114 -13.92 -7.60 -5.94
N ILE A 115 -15.26 -7.66 -5.91
CA ILE A 115 -16.05 -7.54 -4.68
C ILE A 115 -15.72 -8.66 -3.70
N ARG A 116 -15.60 -9.91 -4.18
CA ARG A 116 -15.20 -11.04 -3.34
C ARG A 116 -13.84 -10.82 -2.69
N ASP A 117 -12.86 -10.31 -3.45
CA ASP A 117 -11.53 -10.06 -2.91
C ASP A 117 -11.48 -8.84 -1.97
N VAL A 118 -12.35 -7.85 -2.17
CA VAL A 118 -12.58 -6.75 -1.21
C VAL A 118 -13.06 -7.31 0.13
N TYR A 119 -14.10 -8.16 0.13
CA TYR A 119 -14.59 -8.80 1.36
C TYR A 119 -13.55 -9.69 2.04
N LYS A 120 -12.73 -10.39 1.24
CA LYS A 120 -11.61 -11.17 1.76
C LYS A 120 -10.63 -10.28 2.54
N LEU A 121 -10.24 -9.12 2.01
CA LEU A 121 -9.35 -8.19 2.70
C LEU A 121 -10.03 -7.56 3.93
N GLU A 122 -11.32 -7.21 3.84
CA GLU A 122 -12.07 -6.71 4.99
C GLU A 122 -12.09 -7.72 6.15
N SER A 123 -12.29 -9.01 5.84
CA SER A 123 -12.26 -10.08 6.86
C SER A 123 -10.90 -10.25 7.56
N LEU A 124 -9.82 -9.73 6.98
CA LEU A 124 -8.48 -9.70 7.59
C LEU A 124 -8.26 -8.46 8.48
N GLY A 125 -9.26 -7.58 8.60
CA GLY A 125 -9.21 -6.38 9.45
C GLY A 125 -8.74 -5.11 8.75
N PHE A 126 -8.77 -5.07 7.41
CA PHE A 126 -8.56 -3.84 6.65
C PHE A 126 -9.89 -3.10 6.48
N ASP A 127 -9.93 -1.79 6.72
CA ASP A 127 -11.12 -0.98 6.39
C ASP A 127 -11.16 -0.72 4.88
N MET A 128 -11.89 -1.59 4.18
CA MET A 128 -12.00 -1.52 2.72
C MET A 128 -13.07 -0.53 2.24
N ALA A 129 -13.83 0.08 3.15
CA ALA A 129 -14.90 1.02 2.84
C ALA A 129 -14.45 2.48 2.96
N SER A 130 -13.68 2.79 4.00
CA SER A 130 -13.21 4.16 4.30
C SER A 130 -11.73 4.36 3.97
N ASP A 131 -10.92 3.31 4.11
CA ASP A 131 -9.46 3.35 3.94
C ASP A 131 -8.99 2.43 2.80
N PHE A 132 -9.72 2.39 1.69
CA PHE A 132 -9.32 1.75 0.44
C PHE A 132 -9.05 2.77 -0.66
N TYR A 133 -7.84 2.77 -1.22
CA TYR A 133 -7.43 3.75 -2.24
C TYR A 133 -7.40 3.16 -3.65
N ILE A 134 -8.29 3.63 -4.52
CA ILE A 134 -8.35 3.19 -5.91
C ILE A 134 -7.58 4.17 -6.80
N MET A 135 -6.62 3.64 -7.57
CA MET A 135 -5.91 4.35 -8.62
C MET A 135 -6.44 3.90 -9.97
N PHE A 136 -6.61 4.82 -10.92
CA PHE A 136 -6.95 4.46 -12.30
C PHE A 136 -5.72 4.64 -13.19
N THR A 137 -5.50 3.68 -14.09
CA THR A 137 -4.60 3.90 -15.22
C THR A 137 -5.43 4.20 -16.46
N TYR A 138 -4.87 5.02 -17.32
CA TYR A 138 -5.43 5.33 -18.63
C TYR A 138 -4.29 5.49 -19.61
N GLN A 139 -4.59 5.22 -20.89
CA GLN A 139 -3.60 5.40 -21.94
C GLN A 139 -3.46 6.88 -22.27
N SER A 140 -2.21 7.38 -22.25
CA SER A 140 -1.91 8.72 -22.71
C SER A 140 -2.12 8.82 -24.22
N ALA A 141 -2.67 9.93 -24.70
CA ALA A 141 -2.87 10.18 -26.14
C ALA A 141 -1.56 10.13 -26.96
N ASN A 142 -0.42 10.39 -26.31
CA ASN A 142 0.90 10.40 -26.96
C ASN A 142 1.65 9.05 -26.82
N ALA A 143 1.00 8.00 -26.34
CA ALA A 143 1.65 6.72 -26.15
C ALA A 143 1.95 6.03 -27.49
N GLN A 144 3.18 5.53 -27.66
CA GLN A 144 3.64 4.88 -28.89
C GLN A 144 3.25 3.39 -29.00
N GLY A 145 2.27 2.94 -28.20
CA GLY A 145 1.81 1.55 -28.16
C GLY A 145 0.51 1.45 -27.36
N ASP A 146 0.01 0.24 -27.12
CA ASP A 146 -1.14 0.02 -26.25
C ASP A 146 -0.72 -0.06 -24.78
N PHE A 147 -1.59 0.40 -23.87
CA PHE A 147 -1.39 0.22 -22.44
C PHE A 147 -1.37 -1.27 -22.11
N GLN A 148 -0.30 -1.74 -21.48
CA GLN A 148 -0.28 -3.04 -20.83
C GLN A 148 -0.18 -2.84 -19.33
N MET A 149 -0.97 -3.61 -18.58
CA MET A 149 -0.87 -3.64 -17.13
C MET A 149 0.57 -4.01 -16.71
N PRO A 150 1.22 -3.21 -15.85
CA PRO A 150 2.57 -3.47 -15.38
C PRO A 150 2.65 -4.67 -14.43
#